data_AF-A0A8C4XZV8-F1
#
_entry.id   AF-A0A8C4XZV8-F1
#
_cell.length_a   1.000
_cell.length_b   1.000
_cell.length_c   1.000
_cell.angle_alpha   90.00
_cell.angle_beta   90.00
_cell.angle_gamma   90.00
#
_symmetry.space_group_name_H-M   'P 1'
#
loop_
_entity.id
_entity.type
_entity.pdbx_description
1 polymer ?
#
loop_
_entity_poly.entity_id
_entity_poly.type
_entity_poly.pdbx_seq_one_letter_code
_entity_poly.pdbx_strand_id
1 'polypeptide(L)'
;MCDLMTQQDLPSNGTLPQNLERLHLILVTLYSINLAGGIAGVIVMARQLFQRNIQSMTPIIIINLMVVHSILLLSLPFRLTYYISSEWKFGWFTCKMFSAMIYTHMYITFIFYVAIIIIRLLRLEFQRWYTKTWITAVWFVGTLVIFPIFLSYYGTSKNYNHSKCFQFHRDIQEQGMMIANYCMIGIIVATVSALSIIQLVIIFQLAMKYWPDMNSHVEFRAQIKSFFFILVILVCFIPHHVFRIYYNQNFPPEDDHNLFLYNEIFLAITALCCLDMLCFIAGIAH
;
A
#
# COMPACT_ATOMS: atom_id res chain seq x y z
N MET A 1 33.72 4.40 62.43
CA MET A 1 32.33 4.19 61.98
C MET A 1 32.15 5.13 60.80
N CYS A 2 32.36 4.59 59.60
CA CYS A 2 32.45 5.35 58.36
C CYS A 2 31.06 5.62 57.76
N ASP A 3 31.08 6.63 56.91
CA ASP A 3 30.20 6.93 55.77
C ASP A 3 28.82 7.54 56.03
N LEU A 4 28.29 8.40 55.17
CA LEU A 4 28.78 9.44 54.25
C LEU A 4 27.47 10.07 53.76
N MET A 5 27.40 11.40 53.71
CA MET A 5 26.23 12.13 53.24
C MET A 5 25.96 11.91 51.74
N THR A 6 24.67 11.83 51.41
CA THR A 6 24.01 12.32 50.18
C THR A 6 24.51 11.82 48.82
N GLN A 7 23.73 10.93 48.21
CA GLN A 7 23.46 11.01 46.77
C GLN A 7 21.98 10.72 46.51
N GLN A 8 21.24 11.79 46.22
CA GLN A 8 19.87 11.77 45.76
C GLN A 8 19.94 11.65 44.24
N ASP A 9 19.71 10.44 43.71
CA ASP A 9 19.75 10.20 42.27
C ASP A 9 18.60 10.95 41.58
N LEU A 10 18.99 11.93 40.76
CA LEU A 10 18.14 12.64 39.79
C LEU A 10 17.49 11.63 38.82
N PRO A 11 16.27 11.87 38.32
CA PRO A 11 15.68 11.01 37.29
C PRO A 11 16.51 11.11 36.01
N SER A 12 17.05 9.98 35.57
CA SER A 12 17.71 9.85 34.27
C SER A 12 16.76 10.32 33.18
N ASN A 13 17.17 11.40 32.52
CA ASN A 13 16.51 12.05 31.41
C ASN A 13 16.18 11.00 30.33
N GLY A 14 14.89 10.76 30.06
CA GLY A 14 14.41 9.70 29.18
C GLY A 14 14.83 9.92 27.72
N THR A 15 15.98 9.39 27.34
CA THR A 15 16.35 9.22 25.94
C THR A 15 15.66 7.99 25.38
N LEU A 16 14.91 8.18 24.29
CA LEU A 16 14.32 7.09 23.52
C LEU A 16 15.46 6.15 23.05
N PRO A 17 15.31 4.82 23.10
CA PRO A 17 16.37 3.92 22.65
C PRO A 17 16.75 4.24 21.18
N GLN A 18 18.04 4.40 20.87
CA GLN A 18 18.55 4.87 19.57
C GLN A 18 17.98 4.12 18.35
N ASN A 19 17.63 2.84 18.50
CA ASN A 19 16.99 2.05 17.44
C ASN A 19 15.58 2.55 17.10
N LEU A 20 14.82 2.99 18.10
CA LEU A 20 13.45 3.49 17.97
C LEU A 20 13.41 4.83 17.21
N GLU A 21 14.36 5.73 17.52
CA GLU A 21 14.54 6.99 16.78
C GLU A 21 14.88 6.73 15.30
N ARG A 22 15.77 5.77 15.03
CA ARG A 22 16.14 5.39 13.67
C ARG A 22 14.93 4.88 12.88
N LEU A 23 14.12 4.01 13.48
CA LEU A 23 12.91 3.46 12.84
C LEU A 23 11.87 4.55 12.56
N HIS A 24 11.66 5.48 13.49
CA HIS A 24 10.81 6.66 13.28
C HIS A 24 11.33 7.53 12.12
N LEU A 25 12.64 7.78 12.05
CA LEU A 25 13.22 8.55 10.96
C LEU A 25 13.04 7.88 9.59
N ILE A 26 13.16 6.55 9.53
CA ILE A 26 12.88 5.77 8.31
C ILE A 26 11.42 5.94 7.89
N LEU A 27 10.47 5.81 8.84
CA LEU A 27 9.03 5.99 8.57
C LEU A 27 8.71 7.39 8.03
N VAL A 28 9.24 8.43 8.69
CA VAL A 28 9.05 9.82 8.26
C VAL A 28 9.63 10.03 6.86
N THR A 29 10.80 9.48 6.58
CA THR A 29 11.45 9.57 5.26
C THR A 29 10.60 8.89 4.18
N LEU A 30 10.18 7.64 4.41
CA LEU A 30 9.36 6.87 3.46
C LEU A 30 8.03 7.57 3.19
N TYR A 31 7.30 7.98 4.22
CA TYR A 31 6.02 8.68 4.03
C TYR A 31 6.19 10.03 3.34
N SER A 32 7.30 10.75 3.56
CA SER A 32 7.59 12.00 2.86
C SER A 32 7.87 11.76 1.37
N ILE A 33 8.64 10.73 1.03
CA ILE A 33 8.89 10.32 -0.37
C ILE A 33 7.57 9.94 -1.05
N ASN A 34 6.75 9.11 -0.39
CA ASN A 34 5.44 8.70 -0.88
C ASN A 34 4.52 9.89 -1.15
N LEU A 35 4.48 10.85 -0.22
CA LEU A 35 3.66 12.04 -0.35
C LEU A 35 4.13 12.92 -1.52
N ALA A 36 5.41 13.30 -1.54
CA ALA A 36 5.96 14.19 -2.56
C ALA A 36 5.90 13.55 -3.95
N GLY A 37 6.37 12.31 -4.09
CA GLY A 37 6.39 11.60 -5.36
C GLY A 37 4.98 11.22 -5.84
N GLY A 38 4.08 10.83 -4.93
CA GLY A 38 2.68 10.53 -5.27
C GLY A 38 1.93 11.76 -5.76
N ILE A 39 2.07 12.91 -5.08
CA ILE A 39 1.47 14.18 -5.52
C ILE A 39 2.01 14.58 -6.90
N ALA A 40 3.33 14.51 -7.09
CA ALA A 40 3.95 14.79 -8.38
C ALA A 40 3.42 13.86 -9.47
N GLY A 41 3.32 12.55 -9.19
CA GLY A 41 2.78 11.55 -10.10
C GLY A 41 1.35 11.82 -10.52
N VAL A 42 0.46 12.14 -9.56
CA VAL A 42 -0.94 12.47 -9.83
C VAL A 42 -1.03 13.72 -10.71
N ILE A 43 -0.27 14.78 -10.42
CA ILE A 43 -0.29 16.03 -11.19
C ILE A 43 0.19 15.80 -12.63
N VAL A 44 1.34 15.14 -12.79
CA VAL A 44 1.93 14.89 -14.12
C VAL A 44 1.02 13.98 -14.94
N MET A 45 0.48 12.92 -14.34
CA MET A 45 -0.44 12.02 -15.04
C MET A 45 -1.75 12.72 -15.43
N ALA A 46 -2.32 13.53 -14.54
CA ALA A 46 -3.54 14.28 -14.83
C ALA A 46 -3.35 15.22 -16.03
N ARG A 47 -2.22 15.94 -16.09
CA ARG A 47 -1.87 16.79 -17.25
C ARG A 47 -1.76 15.99 -18.54
N GLN A 48 -1.08 14.84 -18.50
CA GLN A 48 -0.89 13.98 -19.66
C GLN A 48 -2.22 13.38 -20.17
N LEU A 49 -3.12 13.01 -19.26
CA LEU A 49 -4.44 12.50 -19.59
C LEU A 49 -5.35 13.59 -20.14
N PHE A 50 -5.30 14.81 -19.60
CA PHE A 50 -6.07 15.95 -20.10
C PHE A 50 -5.72 16.31 -21.55
N GLN A 51 -4.45 16.14 -21.93
CA GLN A 51 -3.99 16.38 -23.30
C GLN A 51 -4.34 15.25 -24.29
N ARG A 52 -4.77 14.08 -23.80
CA ARG A 52 -5.07 12.91 -24.64
C ARG A 52 -6.58 12.72 -24.78
N ASN A 53 -7.02 12.39 -26.00
CA ASN A 53 -8.40 12.07 -26.24
C ASN A 53 -8.72 10.68 -25.63
N ILE A 54 -9.55 10.63 -24.59
CA ILE A 54 -9.86 9.41 -23.85
C ILE A 54 -10.84 8.55 -24.67
N GLN A 55 -10.30 7.77 -25.60
CA GLN A 55 -11.10 6.87 -26.44
C GLN A 55 -11.06 5.40 -25.97
N SER A 56 -10.04 4.99 -25.21
CA SER A 56 -9.86 3.61 -24.74
C SER A 56 -10.29 3.40 -23.27
N MET A 57 -10.43 2.13 -22.86
CA MET A 57 -10.88 1.75 -21.50
C MET A 57 -9.75 1.87 -20.45
N THR A 58 -8.51 1.62 -20.84
CA THR A 58 -7.33 1.65 -19.95
C THR A 58 -7.15 3.00 -19.23
N PRO A 59 -7.27 4.16 -19.89
CA PRO A 59 -7.26 5.46 -19.21
C PRO A 59 -8.35 5.63 -18.15
N ILE A 60 -9.55 5.06 -18.33
CA ILE A 60 -10.64 5.17 -17.34
C ILE A 60 -10.25 4.42 -16.06
N ILE A 61 -9.67 3.24 -16.20
CA ILE A 61 -9.19 2.45 -15.05
C ILE A 61 -8.02 3.16 -14.36
N ILE A 62 -7.08 3.72 -15.13
CA ILE A 62 -5.96 4.51 -14.61
C ILE A 62 -6.46 5.75 -13.84
N ILE A 63 -7.48 6.45 -14.31
CA ILE A 63 -8.09 7.59 -13.58
C ILE A 63 -8.65 7.13 -12.23
N ASN A 64 -9.36 6.00 -12.19
CA ASN A 64 -9.89 5.47 -10.93
C ASN A 64 -8.78 5.07 -9.96
N LEU A 65 -7.71 4.46 -10.48
CA LEU A 65 -6.51 4.15 -9.71
C LEU A 65 -5.84 5.43 -9.16
N MET A 66 -5.74 6.51 -9.95
CA MET A 66 -5.26 7.81 -9.48
C MET A 66 -6.11 8.37 -8.33
N VAL A 67 -7.44 8.23 -8.39
CA VAL A 67 -8.33 8.66 -7.31
C VAL A 67 -8.05 7.85 -6.03
N VAL A 68 -7.86 6.53 -6.15
CA VAL A 68 -7.52 5.66 -5.01
C VAL A 68 -6.18 6.08 -4.39
N HIS A 69 -5.14 6.33 -5.19
CA HIS A 69 -3.86 6.87 -4.67
C HIS A 69 -4.03 8.23 -4.02
N SER A 70 -4.82 9.13 -4.61
CA SER A 70 -5.07 10.47 -4.05
C SER A 70 -5.73 10.41 -2.68
N ILE A 71 -6.66 9.46 -2.48
CA ILE A 71 -7.26 9.20 -1.18
C ILE A 71 -6.19 8.78 -0.17
N LEU A 72 -5.31 7.82 -0.51
CA LEU A 72 -4.20 7.43 0.38
C LEU A 72 -3.28 8.62 0.71
N LEU A 73 -2.88 9.39 -0.30
CA LEU A 73 -2.01 10.55 -0.15
C LEU A 73 -2.58 11.58 0.84
N LEU A 74 -3.91 11.74 0.88
CA LEU A 74 -4.57 12.61 1.85
C LEU A 74 -4.35 12.17 3.31
N SER A 75 -4.16 10.88 3.61
CA SER A 75 -3.85 10.44 4.99
C SER A 75 -2.40 10.58 5.39
N LEU A 76 -1.47 10.64 4.44
CA LEU A 76 -0.04 10.62 4.76
C LEU A 76 0.42 11.82 5.61
N PRO A 77 -0.07 13.06 5.41
CA PRO A 77 0.26 14.20 6.27
C PRO A 77 -0.11 13.97 7.74
N PHE A 78 -1.25 13.31 8.01
CA PHE A 78 -1.69 13.02 9.37
C PHE A 78 -0.80 11.96 10.03
N ARG A 79 -0.40 10.93 9.27
CA ARG A 79 0.59 9.93 9.71
C ARG A 79 1.95 10.56 9.98
N LEU A 80 2.43 11.43 9.10
CA LEU A 80 3.68 12.16 9.27
C LEU A 80 3.66 13.00 10.55
N THR A 81 2.58 13.76 10.77
CA THR A 81 2.42 14.58 11.98
C THR A 81 2.49 13.71 13.25
N TYR A 82 1.90 12.52 13.23
CA TYR A 82 1.98 11.57 14.32
C TYR A 82 3.41 11.07 14.60
N TYR A 83 4.15 10.64 13.57
CA TYR A 83 5.52 10.14 13.76
C TYR A 83 6.52 11.22 14.15
N ILE A 84 6.25 12.48 13.78
CA ILE A 84 7.05 13.65 14.19
C ILE A 84 6.71 14.08 15.61
N SER A 85 5.42 14.20 15.95
CA SER A 85 4.97 14.73 17.25
C SER A 85 4.88 13.66 18.34
N SER A 86 4.96 12.38 17.96
CA SER A 86 4.76 11.19 18.83
C SER A 86 3.41 11.13 19.56
N GLU A 87 2.44 11.94 19.13
CA GLU A 87 1.12 12.10 19.73
C GLU A 87 0.04 12.28 18.65
N TRP A 88 -1.12 11.64 18.84
CA TRP A 88 -2.27 11.79 17.97
C TRP A 88 -3.26 12.84 18.51
N LYS A 89 -3.44 13.95 17.77
CA LYS A 89 -4.28 15.10 18.19
C LYS A 89 -5.62 15.22 17.45
N PHE A 90 -5.89 14.38 16.46
CA PHE A 90 -7.03 14.53 15.54
C PHE A 90 -8.29 13.77 15.99
N GLY A 91 -8.28 13.18 17.18
CA GLY A 91 -9.39 12.42 17.75
C GLY A 91 -9.44 10.95 17.33
N TRP A 92 -10.22 10.15 18.06
CA TRP A 92 -10.22 8.70 17.92
C TRP A 92 -10.81 8.21 16.58
N PHE A 93 -11.87 8.85 16.10
CA PHE A 93 -12.52 8.48 14.84
C PHE A 93 -11.57 8.62 13.64
N THR A 94 -10.83 9.73 13.55
CA THR A 94 -9.88 9.96 12.46
C THR A 94 -8.70 8.98 12.52
N CYS A 95 -8.28 8.57 13.72
CA CYS A 95 -7.29 7.51 13.87
C CYS A 95 -7.77 6.21 13.20
N LYS A 96 -8.96 5.71 13.59
CA LYS A 96 -9.54 4.50 12.97
C LYS A 96 -9.69 4.65 11.46
N MET A 97 -10.20 5.80 11.02
CA MET A 97 -10.41 6.11 9.60
C MET A 97 -9.11 6.01 8.79
N PHE A 98 -8.05 6.72 9.20
CA PHE A 98 -6.78 6.71 8.47
C PHE A 98 -6.00 5.40 8.60
N SER A 99 -6.19 4.65 9.70
CA SER A 99 -5.70 3.28 9.80
C SER A 99 -6.41 2.37 8.80
N ALA A 100 -7.74 2.42 8.69
CA ALA A 100 -8.52 1.58 7.78
C ALA A 100 -8.25 1.90 6.31
N MET A 101 -7.95 3.17 6.02
CA MET A 101 -7.82 3.67 4.66
C MET A 101 -6.62 3.07 3.90
N ILE A 102 -5.49 2.77 4.57
CA ILE A 102 -4.34 2.19 3.86
C ILE A 102 -4.55 0.74 3.46
N TYR A 103 -5.21 -0.06 4.31
CA TYR A 103 -5.55 -1.44 3.98
C TYR A 103 -6.62 -1.46 2.88
N THR A 104 -7.64 -0.62 3.00
CA THR A 104 -8.66 -0.44 1.95
C THR A 104 -8.00 -0.04 0.62
N HIS A 105 -7.09 0.93 0.65
CA HIS A 105 -6.30 1.34 -0.51
C HIS A 105 -5.53 0.17 -1.13
N MET A 106 -4.82 -0.61 -0.32
CA MET A 106 -4.04 -1.77 -0.78
C MET A 106 -4.91 -2.77 -1.54
N TYR A 107 -6.08 -3.15 -0.99
CA TYR A 107 -6.98 -4.11 -1.64
C TYR A 107 -7.64 -3.55 -2.91
N ILE A 108 -8.13 -2.30 -2.89
CA ILE A 108 -8.73 -1.69 -4.08
C ILE A 108 -7.69 -1.54 -5.20
N THR A 109 -6.48 -1.10 -4.85
CA THR A 109 -5.36 -0.95 -5.78
C THR A 109 -4.96 -2.30 -6.40
N PHE A 110 -4.91 -3.36 -5.59
CA PHE A 110 -4.65 -4.72 -6.07
C PHE A 110 -5.67 -5.16 -7.13
N ILE A 111 -6.96 -4.95 -6.87
CA ILE A 111 -8.04 -5.29 -7.81
C ILE A 111 -7.89 -4.52 -9.12
N PHE A 112 -7.58 -3.23 -9.07
CA PHE A 112 -7.33 -2.43 -10.26
C PHE A 112 -6.11 -2.91 -11.06
N TYR A 113 -4.99 -3.22 -10.39
CA TYR A 113 -3.81 -3.76 -11.08
C TYR A 113 -4.09 -5.10 -11.76
N VAL A 114 -4.74 -6.04 -11.06
CA VAL A 114 -5.13 -7.33 -11.63
C VAL A 114 -6.01 -7.13 -12.86
N ALA A 115 -6.98 -6.22 -12.81
CA ALA A 115 -7.82 -5.91 -13.97
C ALA A 115 -7.03 -5.32 -15.14
N ILE A 116 -6.11 -4.37 -14.89
CA ILE A 116 -5.23 -3.82 -15.94
C ILE A 116 -4.41 -4.94 -16.59
N ILE A 117 -3.84 -5.84 -15.78
CA ILE A 117 -3.03 -6.95 -16.26
C ILE A 117 -3.87 -7.91 -17.11
N ILE A 118 -5.05 -8.32 -16.64
CA ILE A 118 -5.95 -9.25 -17.35
C ILE A 118 -6.43 -8.65 -18.67
N ILE A 119 -6.89 -7.39 -18.66
CA ILE A 119 -7.37 -6.71 -19.88
C ILE A 119 -6.27 -6.69 -20.95
N ARG A 120 -5.02 -6.40 -20.55
CA ARG A 120 -3.87 -6.37 -21.47
C ARG A 120 -3.42 -7.76 -21.91
N LEU A 121 -3.47 -8.74 -21.02
CA LEU A 121 -3.07 -10.11 -21.27
C LEU A 121 -3.99 -10.76 -22.31
N LEU A 122 -5.30 -10.65 -22.09
CA LEU A 122 -6.34 -11.27 -22.91
C LEU A 122 -6.80 -10.39 -24.06
N ARG A 123 -6.22 -9.18 -24.21
CA ARG A 123 -6.63 -8.16 -25.20
C ARG A 123 -8.15 -7.92 -25.20
N LEU A 124 -8.76 -7.92 -24.00
CA LEU A 124 -10.21 -7.83 -23.87
C LEU A 124 -10.69 -6.44 -24.26
N GLU A 125 -11.50 -6.39 -25.32
CA GLU A 125 -12.25 -5.21 -25.70
C GLU A 125 -13.59 -5.21 -24.96
N PHE A 126 -13.57 -4.77 -23.69
CA PHE A 126 -14.82 -4.56 -22.97
C PHE A 126 -15.59 -3.39 -23.56
N GLN A 127 -16.89 -3.59 -23.81
CA GLN A 127 -17.79 -2.46 -24.07
C GLN A 127 -17.77 -1.53 -22.85
N ARG A 128 -17.83 -0.22 -23.12
CA ARG A 128 -17.71 0.85 -22.12
C ARG A 128 -18.65 0.71 -20.93
N TRP A 129 -19.82 0.10 -21.12
CA TRP A 129 -20.79 -0.11 -20.05
C TRP A 129 -20.35 -1.21 -19.06
N TYR A 130 -19.79 -2.33 -19.54
CA TYR A 130 -19.23 -3.38 -18.66
C TYR A 130 -18.10 -2.83 -17.79
N THR A 131 -17.20 -2.02 -18.37
CA THR A 131 -16.11 -1.39 -17.61
C THR A 131 -16.65 -0.46 -16.53
N LYS A 132 -17.68 0.35 -16.83
CA LYS A 132 -18.32 1.21 -15.84
C LYS A 132 -18.98 0.42 -14.73
N THR A 133 -19.72 -0.65 -15.06
CA THR A 133 -20.35 -1.53 -14.07
C THR A 133 -19.31 -2.16 -13.16
N TRP A 134 -18.22 -2.69 -13.72
CA TRP A 134 -17.14 -3.30 -12.95
C TRP A 134 -16.44 -2.29 -12.03
N ILE A 135 -16.10 -1.09 -12.54
CA ILE A 135 -15.50 -0.02 -11.72
C ILE A 135 -16.43 0.35 -10.56
N THR A 136 -17.74 0.50 -10.85
CA THR A 136 -18.74 0.82 -9.82
C THR A 136 -18.81 -0.29 -8.77
N ALA A 137 -18.76 -1.55 -9.19
CA ALA A 137 -18.73 -2.69 -8.27
C ALA A 137 -17.48 -2.70 -7.38
N VAL A 138 -16.29 -2.43 -7.94
CA VAL A 138 -15.04 -2.34 -7.18
C VAL A 138 -15.11 -1.22 -6.15
N TRP A 139 -15.63 -0.04 -6.54
CA TRP A 139 -15.85 1.06 -5.61
C TRP A 139 -16.84 0.71 -4.51
N PHE A 140 -17.96 0.08 -4.85
CA PHE A 140 -18.96 -0.35 -3.89
C PHE A 140 -18.38 -1.34 -2.88
N VAL A 141 -17.70 -2.38 -3.35
CA VAL A 141 -17.02 -3.37 -2.49
C VAL A 141 -15.98 -2.69 -1.61
N GLY A 142 -15.15 -1.81 -2.19
CA GLY A 142 -14.13 -1.08 -1.45
C GLY A 142 -14.69 -0.19 -0.33
N THR A 143 -15.72 0.59 -0.64
CA THR A 143 -16.25 1.64 0.26
C THR A 143 -17.29 1.13 1.25
N LEU A 144 -18.09 0.13 0.88
CA LEU A 144 -19.21 -0.36 1.70
C LEU A 144 -18.96 -1.72 2.34
N VAL A 145 -17.95 -2.46 1.88
CA VAL A 145 -17.59 -3.76 2.47
C VAL A 145 -16.23 -3.68 3.13
N ILE A 146 -15.17 -3.42 2.37
CA ILE A 146 -13.80 -3.47 2.90
C ILE A 146 -13.58 -2.38 3.96
N PHE A 147 -13.88 -1.12 3.62
CA PHE A 147 -13.63 0.00 4.52
C PHE A 147 -14.40 -0.10 5.86
N PRO A 148 -15.72 -0.40 5.88
CA PRO A 148 -16.46 -0.52 7.13
C PRO A 148 -16.02 -1.70 7.99
N ILE A 149 -15.61 -2.83 7.38
CA ILE A 149 -15.05 -3.97 8.14
C ILE A 149 -13.84 -3.51 8.94
N PHE A 150 -12.85 -2.87 8.30
CA PHE A 150 -11.68 -2.36 9.01
C PHE A 150 -12.04 -1.30 10.06
N LEU A 151 -12.98 -0.39 9.75
CA LEU A 151 -13.42 0.66 10.66
C LEU A 151 -14.12 0.11 11.91
N SER A 152 -14.99 -0.90 11.74
CA SER A 152 -15.72 -1.54 12.84
C SER A 152 -14.80 -2.27 13.80
N TYR A 153 -13.70 -2.78 13.26
CA TYR A 153 -12.86 -3.72 13.94
C TYR A 153 -11.73 -3.01 14.69
N TYR A 154 -11.21 -1.92 14.13
CA TYR A 154 -10.28 -1.04 14.84
C TYR A 154 -10.93 -0.35 16.03
N GLY A 155 -10.26 -0.41 17.18
CA GLY A 155 -10.67 0.17 18.44
C GLY A 155 -11.89 -0.49 19.05
N THR A 156 -11.96 -1.82 18.93
CA THR A 156 -12.95 -2.68 19.62
C THR A 156 -12.42 -3.10 21.00
N SER A 157 -11.10 -3.26 21.13
CA SER A 157 -10.45 -3.52 22.41
C SER A 157 -10.55 -2.33 23.37
N LYS A 158 -10.78 -2.62 24.66
CA LYS A 158 -11.02 -1.62 25.72
C LYS A 158 -9.75 -0.94 26.27
N ASN A 159 -8.55 -1.33 25.82
CA ASN A 159 -7.28 -0.95 26.44
C ASN A 159 -6.37 -0.12 25.50
N TYR A 160 -6.90 0.93 24.86
CA TYR A 160 -6.08 1.81 24.01
C TYR A 160 -5.85 3.17 24.67
N ASN A 161 -4.60 3.61 24.66
CA ASN A 161 -4.25 4.98 25.03
C ASN A 161 -4.67 5.92 23.89
N HIS A 162 -5.63 6.81 24.14
CA HIS A 162 -6.20 7.72 23.15
C HIS A 162 -5.18 8.71 22.55
N SER A 163 -4.00 8.87 23.17
CA SER A 163 -2.90 9.69 22.63
C SER A 163 -2.03 8.96 21.59
N LYS A 164 -2.18 7.63 21.45
CA LYS A 164 -1.47 6.80 20.46
C LYS A 164 -2.44 6.34 19.36
N CYS A 165 -1.93 6.28 18.13
CA CYS A 165 -2.69 5.85 16.96
C CYS A 165 -1.92 4.78 16.17
N PHE A 166 -2.62 4.06 15.29
CA PHE A 166 -2.10 2.97 14.45
C PHE A 166 -1.72 1.68 15.19
N GLN A 167 -2.05 1.56 16.49
CA GLN A 167 -1.70 0.40 17.31
C GLN A 167 -2.83 -0.64 17.44
N PHE A 168 -3.48 -1.01 16.32
CA PHE A 168 -4.67 -1.89 16.33
C PHE A 168 -4.37 -3.41 16.33
N HIS A 169 -3.20 -3.84 16.83
CA HIS A 169 -2.74 -5.24 16.73
C HIS A 169 -3.63 -6.23 17.46
N ARG A 170 -4.10 -5.87 18.66
CA ARG A 170 -4.99 -6.71 19.48
C ARG A 170 -6.30 -6.98 18.77
N ASP A 171 -6.85 -5.94 18.12
CA ASP A 171 -8.04 -6.12 17.32
C ASP A 171 -7.74 -7.11 16.20
N ILE A 172 -6.72 -6.90 15.35
CA ILE A 172 -6.38 -7.75 14.16
C ILE A 172 -6.15 -9.25 14.44
N GLN A 173 -6.07 -9.63 15.71
CA GLN A 173 -5.82 -10.99 16.14
C GLN A 173 -7.08 -11.78 16.56
N GLU A 174 -8.30 -11.22 16.51
CA GLU A 174 -9.48 -12.09 16.68
C GLU A 174 -9.48 -13.15 15.57
N GLN A 175 -9.88 -14.36 15.95
CA GLN A 175 -9.79 -15.55 15.08
C GLN A 175 -10.39 -15.31 13.68
N GLY A 176 -11.52 -14.61 13.61
CA GLY A 176 -12.17 -14.30 12.33
C GLY A 176 -11.31 -13.43 11.39
N MET A 177 -10.68 -12.38 11.91
CA MET A 177 -9.83 -11.50 11.10
C MET A 177 -8.49 -12.15 10.75
N MET A 178 -7.95 -12.97 11.65
CA MET A 178 -6.74 -13.73 11.38
C MET A 178 -6.96 -14.72 10.22
N ILE A 179 -8.06 -15.48 10.24
CA ILE A 179 -8.43 -16.38 9.14
C ILE A 179 -8.64 -15.60 7.85
N ALA A 180 -9.40 -14.50 7.89
CA ALA A 180 -9.64 -13.65 6.73
C ALA A 180 -8.32 -13.10 6.13
N ASN A 181 -7.39 -12.66 6.97
CA ASN A 181 -6.07 -12.20 6.55
C ASN A 181 -5.27 -13.30 5.85
N TYR A 182 -5.20 -14.51 6.40
CA TYR A 182 -4.50 -15.62 5.77
C TYR A 182 -5.12 -16.02 4.44
N CYS A 183 -6.46 -16.10 4.36
CA CYS A 183 -7.16 -16.37 3.12
C CYS A 183 -6.88 -15.29 2.06
N MET A 184 -6.94 -14.01 2.44
CA MET A 184 -6.64 -12.89 1.53
C MET A 184 -5.19 -12.92 1.05
N ILE A 185 -4.22 -13.18 1.93
CA ILE A 185 -2.81 -13.32 1.54
C ILE A 185 -2.62 -14.48 0.56
N GLY A 186 -3.25 -15.63 0.83
CA GLY A 186 -3.23 -16.78 -0.07
C GLY A 186 -3.78 -16.45 -1.46
N ILE A 187 -4.93 -15.75 -1.53
CA ILE A 187 -5.53 -15.31 -2.80
C ILE A 187 -4.61 -14.36 -3.55
N ILE A 188 -4.02 -13.37 -2.86
CA ILE A 188 -3.11 -12.40 -3.47
C ILE A 188 -1.88 -13.12 -4.05
N VAL A 189 -1.21 -13.95 -3.25
CA VAL A 189 -0.01 -14.67 -3.69
C VAL A 189 -0.31 -15.61 -4.85
N ALA A 190 -1.41 -16.37 -4.79
CA ALA A 190 -1.82 -17.26 -5.87
C ALA A 190 -2.15 -16.51 -7.17
N THR A 191 -2.86 -15.38 -7.06
CA THR A 191 -3.21 -14.56 -8.22
C THR A 191 -1.96 -13.93 -8.85
N VAL A 192 -1.07 -13.35 -8.03
CA VAL A 192 0.17 -12.72 -8.50
C VAL A 192 1.11 -13.73 -9.14
N SER A 193 1.27 -14.90 -8.54
CA SER A 193 2.13 -15.95 -9.10
C SER A 193 1.60 -16.45 -10.45
N ALA A 194 0.30 -16.74 -10.54
CA ALA A 194 -0.33 -17.15 -11.79
C ALA A 194 -0.17 -16.10 -12.89
N LEU A 195 -0.50 -14.83 -12.61
CA LEU A 195 -0.36 -13.74 -13.57
C LEU A 195 1.10 -13.51 -13.99
N SER A 196 2.05 -13.62 -13.05
CA SER A 196 3.48 -13.48 -13.32
C SER A 196 3.98 -14.57 -14.27
N ILE A 197 3.64 -15.83 -13.99
CA ILE A 197 4.04 -16.97 -14.83
C ILE A 197 3.48 -16.79 -16.24
N ILE A 198 2.19 -16.49 -16.38
CA ILE A 198 1.56 -16.34 -17.70
C ILE A 198 2.19 -15.17 -18.46
N GLN A 199 2.41 -14.02 -17.81
CA GLN A 199 3.05 -12.85 -18.43
C GLN A 199 4.49 -13.16 -18.89
N LEU A 200 5.29 -13.82 -18.06
CA LEU A 200 6.67 -14.18 -18.41
C LEU A 200 6.71 -15.11 -19.63
N VAL A 201 5.82 -16.10 -19.69
CA VAL A 201 5.71 -17.01 -20.85
C VAL A 201 5.37 -16.24 -22.13
N ILE A 202 4.40 -15.33 -22.08
CA ILE A 202 4.01 -14.53 -23.25
C ILE A 202 5.12 -13.57 -23.67
N ILE A 203 5.76 -12.87 -22.72
CA ILE A 203 6.88 -11.98 -23.01
C ILE A 203 8.02 -12.75 -23.66
N PHE A 204 8.34 -13.95 -23.15
CA PHE A 204 9.37 -14.82 -23.73
C PHE A 204 9.02 -15.25 -25.16
N GLN A 205 7.78 -15.69 -25.41
CA GLN A 205 7.32 -16.06 -26.75
C GLN A 205 7.39 -14.88 -27.74
N LEU A 206 6.96 -13.69 -27.31
CA LEU A 206 7.01 -12.48 -28.14
C LEU A 206 8.45 -12.03 -28.38
N ALA A 207 9.33 -12.16 -27.39
CA ALA A 207 10.75 -11.85 -27.52
C ALA A 207 11.42 -12.75 -28.56
N MET A 208 11.13 -14.05 -28.54
CA MET A 208 11.62 -15.00 -29.54
C MET A 208 11.04 -14.73 -30.93
N LYS A 209 9.77 -14.35 -31.03
CA LYS A 209 9.08 -14.09 -32.31
C LYS A 209 9.55 -12.82 -33.00
N TYR A 210 9.79 -11.75 -32.23
CA TYR A 210 10.11 -10.42 -32.76
C TYR A 210 11.61 -10.08 -32.66
N TRP A 211 12.46 -11.06 -32.41
CA TRP A 211 13.90 -10.87 -32.41
C TRP A 211 14.41 -10.50 -33.82
N PRO A 212 15.26 -9.46 -33.99
CA PRO A 212 15.86 -8.59 -32.97
C PRO A 212 15.09 -7.27 -32.70
N ASP A 213 14.11 -6.90 -33.52
CA ASP A 213 13.41 -5.61 -33.44
C ASP A 213 12.21 -5.63 -32.46
N MET A 214 12.40 -6.17 -31.26
CA MET A 214 11.31 -6.43 -30.30
C MET A 214 10.56 -5.15 -29.87
N ASN A 215 11.27 -4.03 -29.78
CA ASN A 215 10.75 -2.80 -29.19
C ASN A 215 9.90 -1.95 -30.16
N SER A 216 9.96 -2.25 -31.46
CA SER A 216 9.11 -1.62 -32.48
C SER A 216 7.68 -2.19 -32.47
N HIS A 217 7.50 -3.42 -31.97
CA HIS A 217 6.20 -4.08 -31.94
C HIS A 217 5.33 -3.61 -30.77
N VAL A 218 4.15 -3.07 -31.11
CA VAL A 218 3.15 -2.55 -30.16
C VAL A 218 2.71 -3.62 -29.14
N GLU A 219 2.59 -4.88 -29.58
CA GLU A 219 2.18 -5.99 -28.72
C GLU A 219 3.19 -6.27 -27.61
N PHE A 220 4.49 -6.29 -27.94
CA PHE A 220 5.56 -6.51 -26.97
C PHE A 220 5.61 -5.36 -25.95
N ARG A 221 5.56 -4.11 -26.43
CA ARG A 221 5.53 -2.91 -25.56
C ARG A 221 4.32 -2.93 -24.62
N ALA A 222 3.16 -3.39 -25.08
CA ALA A 222 1.97 -3.50 -24.25
C ALA A 222 2.14 -4.52 -23.10
N GLN A 223 2.77 -5.68 -23.38
CA GLN A 223 3.04 -6.69 -22.34
C GLN A 223 4.11 -6.25 -21.34
N ILE A 224 5.20 -5.59 -21.79
CA ILE A 224 6.19 -5.01 -20.88
C ILE A 224 5.55 -3.96 -19.95
N LYS A 225 4.69 -3.09 -20.48
CA LYS A 225 3.92 -2.13 -19.66
C LYS A 225 2.95 -2.81 -18.70
N SER A 226 2.45 -4.01 -19.02
CA SER A 226 1.62 -4.83 -18.14
C SER A 226 2.44 -5.44 -17.01
N PHE A 227 3.61 -5.99 -17.34
CA PHE A 227 4.57 -6.55 -16.38
C PHE A 227 5.07 -5.54 -15.35
N PHE A 228 5.17 -4.26 -15.73
CA PHE A 228 5.46 -3.17 -14.79
C PHE A 228 4.51 -3.17 -13.58
N PHE A 229 3.20 -3.36 -13.77
CA PHE A 229 2.25 -3.39 -12.65
C PHE A 229 2.42 -4.64 -11.77
N ILE A 230 2.83 -5.77 -12.35
CA ILE A 230 3.19 -6.97 -11.58
C ILE A 230 4.41 -6.68 -10.70
N LEU A 231 5.44 -6.04 -11.25
CA LEU A 231 6.62 -5.66 -10.50
C LEU A 231 6.27 -4.73 -9.33
N VAL A 232 5.38 -3.76 -9.54
CA VAL A 232 4.89 -2.88 -8.48
C VAL A 232 4.22 -3.69 -7.36
N ILE A 233 3.36 -4.66 -7.69
CA ILE A 233 2.75 -5.55 -6.68
C ILE A 233 3.82 -6.35 -5.92
N LEU A 234 4.77 -6.95 -6.64
CA LEU A 234 5.83 -7.77 -6.04
C LEU A 234 6.71 -6.97 -5.08
N VAL A 235 7.08 -5.76 -5.45
CA VAL A 235 7.98 -4.91 -4.64
C VAL A 235 7.23 -4.23 -3.49
N CYS A 236 5.99 -3.78 -3.72
CA CYS A 236 5.29 -2.95 -2.73
C CYS A 236 4.42 -3.80 -1.78
N PHE A 237 3.75 -4.85 -2.28
CA PHE A 237 2.67 -5.51 -1.52
C PHE A 237 3.15 -6.81 -0.87
N ILE A 238 3.93 -7.63 -1.59
CA ILE A 238 4.41 -8.92 -1.08
C ILE A 238 5.22 -8.78 0.22
N PRO A 239 6.17 -7.84 0.38
CA PRO A 239 6.96 -7.74 1.60
C PRO A 239 6.09 -7.53 2.85
N HIS A 240 5.07 -6.68 2.74
CA HIS A 240 4.11 -6.46 3.83
C HIS A 240 3.31 -7.72 4.13
N HIS A 241 2.79 -8.44 3.12
CA HIS A 241 2.03 -9.66 3.36
C HIS A 241 2.86 -10.79 3.97
N VAL A 242 4.11 -10.95 3.53
CA VAL A 242 5.06 -11.92 4.12
C VAL A 242 5.37 -11.55 5.56
N PHE A 243 5.70 -10.28 5.81
CA PHE A 243 5.94 -9.81 7.16
C PHE A 243 4.69 -9.93 8.04
N ARG A 244 3.50 -9.78 7.47
CA ARG A 244 2.24 -9.94 8.22
C ARG A 244 2.02 -11.37 8.70
N ILE A 245 2.40 -12.38 7.90
CA ILE A 245 2.40 -13.77 8.33
C ILE A 245 3.34 -13.94 9.53
N TYR A 246 4.57 -13.42 9.40
CA TYR A 246 5.56 -13.48 10.47
C TYR A 246 5.07 -12.77 11.76
N TYR A 247 4.46 -11.59 11.61
CA TYR A 247 3.89 -10.78 12.69
C TYR A 247 2.77 -11.52 13.43
N ASN A 248 1.88 -12.20 12.69
CA ASN A 248 0.78 -12.96 13.29
C ASN A 248 1.27 -14.23 14.01
N GLN A 249 2.38 -14.82 13.57
CA GLN A 249 2.97 -16.02 14.17
C GLN A 249 3.83 -15.69 15.40
N ASN A 250 4.58 -14.59 15.37
CA ASN A 250 5.50 -14.17 16.41
C ASN A 250 4.86 -13.02 17.19
N PHE A 251 3.86 -13.35 17.99
CA PHE A 251 3.15 -12.37 18.81
C PHE A 251 4.16 -11.57 19.62
N PRO A 252 4.22 -10.24 19.45
CA PRO A 252 5.09 -9.44 20.29
C PRO A 252 4.57 -9.51 21.72
N PRO A 253 5.42 -9.77 22.73
CA PRO A 253 5.07 -9.42 24.10
C PRO A 253 4.69 -7.92 24.14
N GLU A 254 3.82 -7.50 25.08
CA GLU A 254 3.21 -6.16 25.11
C GLU A 254 4.21 -4.97 25.00
N ASP A 255 5.51 -5.21 25.18
CA ASP A 255 6.59 -4.24 25.14
C ASP A 255 7.47 -4.22 23.86
N ASP A 256 7.27 -5.10 22.86
CA ASP A 256 8.12 -5.09 21.65
C ASP A 256 7.69 -4.01 20.62
N HIS A 257 8.10 -2.78 20.89
CA HIS A 257 7.91 -1.62 20.02
C HIS A 257 8.59 -1.76 18.65
N ASN A 258 9.63 -2.58 18.52
CA ASN A 258 10.38 -2.70 17.27
C ASN A 258 9.57 -3.47 16.23
N LEU A 259 8.95 -4.59 16.62
CA LEU A 259 8.14 -5.41 15.71
C LEU A 259 6.96 -4.61 15.13
N PHE A 260 6.34 -3.76 15.95
CA PHE A 260 5.30 -2.83 15.50
C PHE A 260 5.83 -1.87 14.41
N LEU A 261 6.98 -1.24 14.66
CA LEU A 261 7.52 -0.27 13.71
C LEU A 261 7.98 -0.92 12.41
N TYR A 262 8.47 -2.16 12.45
CA TYR A 262 8.73 -2.91 11.24
C TYR A 262 7.44 -3.13 10.44
N ASN A 263 6.32 -3.49 11.08
CA ASN A 263 5.03 -3.60 10.38
C ASN A 263 4.67 -2.28 9.68
N GLU A 264 4.81 -1.16 10.38
CA GLU A 264 4.53 0.17 9.80
C GLU A 264 5.51 0.54 8.69
N ILE A 265 6.78 0.12 8.75
CA ILE A 265 7.76 0.32 7.67
C ILE A 265 7.34 -0.45 6.42
N PHE A 266 6.96 -1.72 6.58
CA PHE A 266 6.45 -2.51 5.45
C PHE A 266 5.17 -1.91 4.86
N LEU A 267 4.31 -1.35 5.71
CA LEU A 267 3.12 -0.64 5.27
C LEU A 267 3.45 0.67 4.52
N ALA A 268 4.49 1.39 4.95
CA ALA A 268 5.02 2.54 4.23
C ALA A 268 5.68 2.15 2.89
N ILE A 269 6.32 0.98 2.81
CA ILE A 269 6.81 0.39 1.55
C ILE A 269 5.65 0.07 0.62
N THR A 270 4.53 -0.45 1.12
CA THR A 270 3.31 -0.64 0.32
C THR A 270 2.81 0.66 -0.29
N ALA A 271 2.91 1.79 0.42
CA ALA A 271 2.54 3.10 -0.09
C ALA A 271 3.45 3.61 -1.25
N LEU A 272 4.65 3.04 -1.46
CA LEU A 272 5.52 3.34 -2.62
C LEU A 272 4.85 3.02 -3.95
N CYS A 273 3.80 2.19 -3.94
CA CYS A 273 3.00 1.99 -5.13
C CYS A 273 2.39 3.28 -5.67
N CYS A 274 2.26 4.37 -4.90
CA CYS A 274 1.80 5.66 -5.42
C CYS A 274 2.80 6.33 -6.37
N LEU A 275 4.06 5.87 -6.40
CA LEU A 275 5.08 6.30 -7.36
C LEU A 275 4.93 5.62 -8.73
N ASP A 276 4.05 4.61 -8.84
CA ASP A 276 3.79 3.89 -10.07
C ASP A 276 3.38 4.83 -11.21
N MET A 277 2.63 5.90 -10.90
CA MET A 277 2.19 6.92 -11.84
C MET A 277 3.39 7.61 -12.50
N LEU A 278 4.42 8.00 -11.73
CA LEU A 278 5.64 8.62 -12.27
C LEU A 278 6.43 7.62 -13.13
N CYS A 279 6.62 6.41 -12.62
CA CYS A 279 7.36 5.34 -13.30
C CYS A 279 6.67 4.94 -14.62
N PHE A 280 5.34 4.86 -14.62
CA PHE A 280 4.55 4.53 -15.81
C PHE A 280 4.67 5.61 -16.89
N ILE A 281 4.70 6.89 -16.50
CA ILE A 281 4.91 8.01 -17.43
C ILE A 281 6.34 8.00 -17.98
N ALA A 282 7.34 7.81 -17.13
CA ALA A 282 8.74 7.72 -17.55
C ALA A 282 8.94 6.60 -18.59
N GLY A 283 8.28 5.45 -18.40
CA GLY A 283 8.27 4.34 -19.36
C GLY A 283 7.40 4.56 -20.62
N ILE A 284 6.64 5.65 -20.71
CA ILE A 284 5.94 6.07 -21.95
C ILE A 284 6.78 7.04 -22.78
N ALA A 285 7.70 7.78 -22.15
CA ALA A 285 8.52 8.79 -22.81
C ALA A 285 9.68 8.20 -23.67
N HIS A 286 9.87 6.87 -23.62
CA HIS A 286 10.80 6.08 -24.44
C HIS A 286 10.04 4.95 -25.18
#